data_AF-A0A7V6XM44-F1
#
_entry.id   AF-A0A7V6XM44-F1
#
_cell.length_a   1.000
_cell.length_b   1.000
_cell.length_c   1.000
_cell.angle_alpha   90.00
_cell.angle_beta   90.00
_cell.angle_gamma   90.00
#
_symmetry.space_group_name_H-M   'P 1'
#
loop_
_entity.id
_entity.type
_entity.pdbx_description
1 polymer ?
#
loop_
_entity_poly.entity_id
_entity_poly.type
_entity_poly.pdbx_seq_one_letter_code
_entity_poly.pdbx_strand_id
1 'polypeptide(L)'
;KESLIALYNSTSEYDPAIYTDSSWNTFILVKADAKTIIDDKNATQKQVDDIRQKLQQAISQLEEKQESSDLSKLPEKTPTYSASMSAKFEEAVNAYRQSQGVPALPISQASRETSKQEAEANTSTNYMEWRAIHGASGIATTFGLTGSVTEDQAVAEAMDNFISSLGHNENLLETDTDFASDFGGGVYVMKTTVNGSVIYSFVFNGTFGW
;
A
#
# COMPACT_ATOMS: atom_id res chain seq x y z
N LYS A 1 -12.38 -32.06 -0.50
CA LYS A 1 -11.14 -31.37 -0.04
C LYS A 1 -10.53 -30.41 -1.06
N GLU A 2 -10.89 -30.49 -2.34
CA GLU A 2 -10.27 -29.66 -3.40
C GLU A 2 -10.21 -28.16 -3.08
N SER A 3 -11.31 -27.56 -2.63
CA SER A 3 -11.34 -26.15 -2.26
C SER A 3 -10.43 -25.77 -1.10
N LEU A 4 -10.26 -26.66 -0.11
CA LEU A 4 -9.31 -26.47 0.99
C LEU A 4 -7.85 -26.58 0.49
N ILE A 5 -7.56 -27.52 -0.41
CA ILE A 5 -6.22 -27.68 -1.01
C ILE A 5 -5.87 -26.47 -1.86
N ALA A 6 -6.82 -25.97 -2.66
CA ALA A 6 -6.62 -24.76 -3.47
C ALA A 6 -6.31 -23.55 -2.58
N LEU A 7 -7.10 -23.33 -1.53
CA LEU A 7 -6.85 -22.26 -0.56
C LEU A 7 -5.51 -22.44 0.17
N TYR A 8 -5.18 -23.66 0.62
CA TYR A 8 -3.90 -23.95 1.26
C TYR A 8 -2.72 -23.64 0.33
N ASN A 9 -2.81 -24.02 -0.94
CA ASN A 9 -1.74 -23.78 -1.91
C ASN A 9 -1.59 -22.28 -2.23
N SER A 10 -2.69 -21.52 -2.36
CA SER A 10 -2.58 -20.06 -2.59
C SER A 10 -1.88 -19.35 -1.44
N THR A 11 -1.83 -19.96 -0.25
CA THR A 11 -1.12 -19.40 0.90
C THR A 11 0.42 -19.44 0.80
N SER A 12 1.01 -19.99 -0.27
CA SER A 12 2.47 -19.99 -0.45
C SER A 12 3.05 -18.65 -0.87
N GLU A 13 2.21 -17.73 -1.35
CA GLU A 13 2.62 -16.41 -1.82
C GLU A 13 2.82 -15.40 -0.68
N TYR A 14 2.38 -15.73 0.54
CA TYR A 14 2.47 -14.84 1.69
C TYR A 14 3.88 -14.84 2.29
N ASP A 15 4.44 -13.66 2.52
CA ASP A 15 5.77 -13.46 3.12
C ASP A 15 5.65 -13.12 4.63
N PRO A 16 6.24 -13.92 5.55
CA PRO A 16 6.28 -13.60 6.99
C PRO A 16 6.89 -12.23 7.31
N ALA A 17 7.76 -11.70 6.45
CA ALA A 17 8.39 -10.41 6.67
C ALA A 17 7.38 -9.25 6.66
N ILE A 18 6.28 -9.41 5.91
CA ILE A 18 5.26 -8.38 5.68
C ILE A 18 4.30 -8.26 6.86
N TYR A 19 4.02 -9.32 7.61
CA TYR A 19 2.93 -9.36 8.60
C TYR A 19 3.41 -9.25 10.04
N THR A 20 2.60 -8.65 10.92
CA THR A 20 2.87 -8.63 12.36
C THR A 20 3.07 -10.05 12.88
N ASP A 21 3.97 -10.21 13.85
CA ASP A 21 4.23 -11.53 14.44
C ASP A 21 2.93 -12.15 14.99
N SER A 22 2.00 -11.33 15.51
CA SER A 22 0.72 -11.77 16.05
C SER A 22 -0.20 -12.36 14.98
N SER A 23 -0.46 -11.62 13.90
CA SER A 23 -1.35 -12.06 12.83
C SER A 23 -0.73 -13.21 12.03
N TRP A 24 0.58 -13.16 11.80
CA TRP A 24 1.31 -14.21 11.12
C TRP A 24 1.26 -15.53 11.89
N ASN A 25 1.51 -15.50 13.20
CA ASN A 25 1.44 -16.70 14.04
C ASN A 25 0.04 -17.31 14.02
N THR A 26 -1.01 -16.48 14.09
CA THR A 26 -2.40 -16.96 13.99
C THR A 26 -2.64 -17.67 12.66
N PHE A 27 -2.20 -17.08 11.55
CA PHE A 27 -2.30 -17.67 10.22
C PHE A 27 -1.53 -18.99 10.07
N ILE A 28 -0.27 -19.06 10.54
CA ILE A 28 0.56 -20.27 10.42
C ILE A 28 -0.02 -21.43 11.24
N LEU A 29 -0.57 -21.15 12.43
CA LEU A 29 -1.25 -22.17 13.24
C LEU A 29 -2.45 -22.76 12.48
N VAL A 30 -3.30 -21.90 11.89
CA VAL A 30 -4.47 -22.37 11.13
C VAL A 30 -4.06 -23.09 9.83
N LYS A 31 -2.98 -22.64 9.17
CA LYS A 31 -2.42 -23.32 7.99
C LYS A 31 -1.89 -24.72 8.34
N ALA A 32 -1.26 -24.88 9.50
CA ALA A 32 -0.82 -26.19 9.99
C ALA A 32 -2.02 -27.12 10.27
N ASP A 33 -3.06 -26.62 10.94
CA ASP A 33 -4.31 -27.37 11.16
C ASP A 33 -4.98 -27.78 9.84
N ALA A 34 -5.01 -26.88 8.85
CA ALA A 34 -5.50 -27.16 7.51
C ALA A 34 -4.70 -28.31 6.86
N LYS A 35 -3.37 -28.33 7.01
CA LYS A 35 -2.53 -29.41 6.49
C LYS A 35 -2.87 -30.76 7.13
N THR A 36 -3.09 -30.80 8.45
CA THR A 36 -3.53 -32.01 9.15
C THR A 36 -4.85 -32.55 8.59
N ILE A 37 -5.83 -31.67 8.37
CA ILE A 37 -7.12 -32.06 7.77
C ILE A 37 -6.97 -32.49 6.30
N ILE A 38 -6.06 -31.88 5.54
CA ILE A 38 -5.75 -32.31 4.15
C ILE A 38 -5.21 -33.74 4.14
N ASP A 39 -4.27 -34.05 5.05
CA ASP A 39 -3.58 -35.35 5.11
C ASP A 39 -4.44 -36.48 5.71
N ASP A 40 -5.45 -36.15 6.51
CA ASP A 40 -6.34 -37.14 7.13
C ASP A 40 -7.31 -37.77 6.13
N LYS A 41 -7.05 -39.00 5.70
CA LYS A 41 -7.90 -39.75 4.75
C LYS A 41 -9.36 -39.91 5.21
N ASN A 42 -9.64 -39.77 6.50
CA ASN A 42 -10.97 -39.94 7.10
C ASN A 42 -11.65 -38.61 7.46
N ALA A 43 -11.04 -37.47 7.13
CA ALA A 43 -11.61 -36.17 7.45
C ALA A 43 -13.02 -36.01 6.87
N THR A 44 -13.96 -35.65 7.73
CA THR A 44 -15.35 -35.40 7.36
C THR A 44 -15.48 -34.11 6.55
N GLN A 45 -16.53 -34.01 5.74
CA GLN A 45 -16.83 -32.78 5.00
C GLN A 45 -16.98 -31.57 5.93
N LYS A 46 -17.58 -31.76 7.11
CA LYS A 46 -17.68 -30.70 8.12
C LYS A 46 -16.30 -30.21 8.59
N GLN A 47 -15.37 -31.10 8.89
CA GLN A 47 -14.00 -30.70 9.27
C GLN A 47 -13.30 -29.93 8.16
N VAL A 48 -13.50 -30.36 6.89
CA VAL A 48 -12.95 -29.68 5.71
C VAL A 48 -13.52 -28.27 5.56
N ASP A 49 -14.83 -28.10 5.73
CA ASP A 49 -15.48 -26.81 5.60
C ASP A 49 -15.13 -25.87 6.76
N ASP A 50 -15.13 -26.38 7.99
CA ASP A 50 -14.79 -25.62 9.20
C ASP A 50 -13.34 -25.09 9.12
N ILE A 51 -12.37 -25.93 8.73
CA ILE A 51 -10.97 -25.50 8.64
C ILE A 51 -10.72 -24.57 7.45
N ARG A 52 -11.45 -24.75 6.34
CA ARG A 52 -11.39 -23.82 5.20
C ARG A 52 -11.86 -22.43 5.62
N GLN A 53 -12.98 -22.34 6.35
CA GLN A 53 -13.49 -21.05 6.84
C GLN A 53 -12.50 -20.39 7.80
N LYS A 54 -11.91 -21.15 8.72
CA LYS A 54 -10.86 -20.64 9.62
C LYS A 54 -9.63 -20.14 8.85
N LEU A 55 -9.17 -20.89 7.86
CA LEU A 55 -8.02 -20.47 7.04
C LEU A 55 -8.32 -19.19 6.27
N GLN A 56 -9.51 -19.08 5.70
CA GLN A 56 -9.96 -17.86 5.02
C GLN A 56 -10.07 -16.66 5.96
N GLN A 57 -10.56 -16.89 7.18
CA GLN A 57 -10.61 -15.85 8.22
C GLN A 57 -9.20 -15.44 8.66
N ALA A 58 -8.30 -16.39 8.89
CA ALA A 58 -6.93 -16.10 9.30
C ALA A 58 -6.16 -15.32 8.21
N ILE A 59 -6.40 -15.63 6.93
CA ILE A 59 -5.91 -14.85 5.80
C ILE A 59 -6.46 -13.42 5.84
N SER A 60 -7.76 -13.23 6.06
CA SER A 60 -8.36 -11.88 6.15
C SER A 60 -7.92 -11.07 7.37
N GLN A 61 -7.37 -11.75 8.39
CA GLN A 61 -6.87 -11.16 9.63
C GLN A 61 -5.34 -10.98 9.63
N LEU A 62 -4.67 -11.30 8.52
CA LEU A 62 -3.27 -10.96 8.34
C LEU A 62 -3.13 -9.43 8.38
N GLU A 63 -2.38 -8.95 9.37
CA GLU A 63 -2.11 -7.53 9.58
C GLU A 63 -0.67 -7.28 9.17
N GLU A 64 -0.44 -6.34 8.26
CA GLU A 64 0.92 -5.97 7.85
C GLU A 64 1.66 -5.30 9.01
N LYS A 65 2.97 -5.50 9.11
CA LYS A 65 3.80 -4.72 10.02
C LYS A 65 3.63 -3.26 9.64
N GLN A 66 3.40 -2.41 10.62
CA GLN A 66 3.55 -0.98 10.38
C GLN A 66 4.99 -0.72 9.96
N GLU A 67 5.17 -0.18 8.76
CA GLU A 67 6.44 0.39 8.37
C GLU A 67 6.82 1.49 9.35
N SER A 68 8.10 1.50 9.70
CA SER A 68 8.65 2.50 10.60
C SER A 68 8.65 3.86 9.90
N SER A 69 7.91 4.83 10.45
CA SER A 69 7.96 6.23 10.02
C SER A 69 9.29 6.94 10.32
N ASP A 70 10.22 6.24 10.98
CA ASP A 70 11.60 6.68 11.17
C ASP A 70 12.38 6.66 9.85
N LEU A 71 12.26 7.76 9.10
CA LEU A 71 12.93 7.98 7.82
C LEU A 71 14.47 7.84 7.94
N SER A 72 15.05 7.98 9.12
CA SER A 72 16.51 7.84 9.31
C SER A 72 17.01 6.42 9.02
N LYS A 73 16.15 5.41 9.16
CA LYS A 73 16.45 3.99 8.92
C LYS A 73 16.33 3.58 7.47
N LEU A 74 15.85 4.46 6.59
CA LEU A 74 15.74 4.15 5.17
C LEU A 74 17.12 3.82 4.57
N PRO A 75 17.18 2.83 3.67
CA PRO A 75 18.38 2.54 2.91
C PRO A 75 18.72 3.73 1.98
N GLU A 76 20.00 4.08 1.93
CA GLU A 76 20.50 5.19 1.12
C GLU A 76 20.29 4.91 -0.38
N LYS A 77 19.76 5.89 -1.11
CA LYS A 77 19.46 5.85 -2.54
C LYS A 77 18.62 4.65 -2.98
N THR A 78 17.76 4.15 -2.08
CA THR A 78 16.87 3.03 -2.37
C THR A 78 15.42 3.52 -2.26
N PRO A 79 14.68 3.60 -3.38
CA PRO A 79 13.24 3.80 -3.40
C PRO A 79 12.56 2.82 -2.45
N THR A 80 11.78 3.34 -1.51
CA THR A 80 11.09 2.53 -0.50
C THR A 80 9.62 2.95 -0.47
N TYR A 81 8.71 1.98 -0.62
CA TYR A 81 7.28 2.22 -0.36
C TYR A 81 7.10 2.67 1.10
N SER A 82 6.18 3.61 1.34
CA SER A 82 5.78 3.99 2.69
C SER A 82 4.27 3.80 2.85
N ALA A 83 3.86 2.70 3.46
CA ALA A 83 2.48 2.41 3.85
C ALA A 83 1.95 3.45 4.85
N SER A 84 2.80 3.89 5.79
CA SER A 84 2.46 4.93 6.77
C SER A 84 2.14 6.25 6.07
N MET A 85 3.00 6.70 5.15
CA MET A 85 2.75 7.92 4.39
C MET A 85 1.56 7.79 3.45
N SER A 86 1.37 6.62 2.83
CA SER A 86 0.21 6.38 1.95
C SER A 86 -1.10 6.52 2.74
N ALA A 87 -1.15 6.00 3.96
CA ALA A 87 -2.30 6.16 4.85
C ALA A 87 -2.50 7.62 5.29
N LYS A 88 -1.43 8.33 5.66
CA LYS A 88 -1.50 9.76 6.01
C LYS A 88 -1.96 10.63 4.84
N PHE A 89 -1.47 10.34 3.64
CA PHE A 89 -1.88 11.03 2.42
C PHE A 89 -3.36 10.79 2.12
N GLU A 90 -3.83 9.54 2.20
CA GLU A 90 -5.24 9.19 2.07
C GLU A 90 -6.12 9.92 3.08
N GLU A 91 -5.71 9.95 4.35
CA GLU A 91 -6.43 10.66 5.40
C GLU A 91 -6.53 12.15 5.08
N ALA A 92 -5.42 12.78 4.65
CA ALA A 92 -5.38 14.19 4.32
C ALA A 92 -6.25 14.53 3.08
N VAL A 93 -6.20 13.69 2.06
CA VAL A 93 -7.07 13.78 0.87
C VAL A 93 -8.54 13.69 1.27
N ASN A 94 -8.90 12.69 2.09
CA ASN A 94 -10.28 12.48 2.50
C ASN A 94 -10.79 13.58 3.44
N ALA A 95 -9.95 14.09 4.33
CA ALA A 95 -10.26 15.26 5.14
C ALA A 95 -10.52 16.49 4.25
N TYR A 96 -9.70 16.70 3.22
CA TYR A 96 -9.92 17.78 2.25
C TYR A 96 -11.24 17.59 1.49
N ARG A 97 -11.52 16.40 0.94
CA ARG A 97 -12.79 16.09 0.25
C ARG A 97 -14.00 16.37 1.13
N GLN A 98 -13.99 15.88 2.36
CA GLN A 98 -15.05 16.12 3.33
C GLN A 98 -15.21 17.61 3.65
N SER A 99 -14.11 18.36 3.77
CA SER A 99 -14.14 19.82 3.96
C SER A 99 -14.81 20.56 2.80
N GLN A 100 -14.76 20.00 1.59
CA GLN A 100 -15.42 20.51 0.39
C GLN A 100 -16.84 19.95 0.19
N GLY A 101 -17.35 19.13 1.12
CA GLY A 101 -18.68 18.53 1.05
C GLY A 101 -18.78 17.33 0.10
N VAL A 102 -17.65 16.76 -0.32
CA VAL A 102 -17.56 15.60 -1.20
C VAL A 102 -17.33 14.32 -0.37
N PRO A 103 -17.93 13.16 -0.72
CA PRO A 103 -17.71 11.91 0.00
C PRO A 103 -16.23 11.49 0.04
N ALA A 104 -15.85 10.88 1.16
CA ALA A 104 -14.57 10.20 1.27
C ALA A 104 -14.46 9.07 0.26
N LEU A 105 -13.24 8.85 -0.21
CA LEU A 105 -12.88 7.88 -1.21
C LEU A 105 -11.66 7.10 -0.71
N PRO A 106 -11.89 5.95 -0.05
CA PRO A 106 -10.82 5.12 0.47
C PRO A 106 -9.97 4.53 -0.66
N ILE A 107 -8.65 4.48 -0.46
CA ILE A 107 -7.72 3.87 -1.41
C ILE A 107 -7.95 2.35 -1.40
N SER A 108 -8.29 1.81 -2.57
CA SER A 108 -8.52 0.37 -2.73
C SER A 108 -7.24 -0.44 -2.49
N GLN A 109 -7.40 -1.68 -2.00
CA GLN A 109 -6.28 -2.61 -1.85
C GLN A 109 -5.54 -2.85 -3.17
N ALA A 110 -6.28 -2.88 -4.29
CA ALA A 110 -5.69 -3.02 -5.62
C ALA A 110 -4.77 -1.84 -5.97
N SER A 111 -5.18 -0.60 -5.69
CA SER A 111 -4.34 0.58 -5.94
C SER A 111 -3.07 0.59 -5.09
N ARG A 112 -3.13 0.09 -3.84
CA ARG A 112 -1.93 -0.08 -3.00
C ARG A 112 -0.94 -1.08 -3.60
N GLU A 113 -1.44 -2.22 -4.05
CA GLU A 113 -0.61 -3.27 -4.66
C GLU A 113 0.01 -2.81 -5.98
N THR A 114 -0.78 -2.19 -6.86
CA THR A 114 -0.27 -1.60 -8.10
C THR A 114 0.80 -0.55 -7.82
N SER A 115 0.54 0.35 -6.88
CA SER A 115 1.51 1.36 -6.49
C SER A 115 2.82 0.69 -6.06
N LYS A 116 2.74 -0.28 -5.13
CA LYS A 116 3.92 -0.98 -4.59
C LYS A 116 4.72 -1.63 -5.70
N GLN A 117 4.05 -2.34 -6.60
CA GLN A 117 4.67 -3.00 -7.74
C GLN A 117 5.37 -2.00 -8.68
N GLU A 118 4.72 -0.89 -9.03
CA GLU A 118 5.30 0.14 -9.91
C GLU A 118 6.55 0.79 -9.30
N ALA A 119 6.59 0.91 -7.97
CA ALA A 119 7.75 1.45 -7.30
C ALA A 119 8.88 0.45 -7.11
N GLU A 120 8.59 -0.82 -6.87
CA GLU A 120 9.59 -1.88 -6.90
C GLU A 120 10.27 -1.98 -8.29
N ALA A 121 9.54 -1.61 -9.36
CA ALA A 121 10.11 -1.48 -10.70
C ALA A 121 11.03 -0.25 -10.87
N ASN A 122 10.90 0.76 -10.00
CA ASN A 122 11.73 1.95 -10.04
C ASN A 122 13.06 1.75 -9.33
N THR A 123 14.09 1.50 -10.13
CA THR A 123 15.45 1.21 -9.67
C THR A 123 16.38 2.42 -9.72
N SER A 124 15.88 3.62 -10.08
CA SER A 124 16.72 4.81 -10.19
C SER A 124 17.20 5.26 -8.81
N THR A 125 18.52 5.29 -8.65
CA THR A 125 19.20 5.77 -7.43
C THR A 125 19.49 7.28 -7.48
N ASN A 126 19.17 7.95 -8.60
CA ASN A 126 19.35 9.37 -8.78
C ASN A 126 18.07 10.12 -8.37
N TYR A 127 18.08 10.75 -7.19
CA TYR A 127 16.91 11.44 -6.64
C TYR A 127 16.35 12.56 -7.54
N MET A 128 17.18 13.16 -8.42
CA MET A 128 16.73 14.19 -9.34
C MET A 128 15.98 13.62 -10.55
N GLU A 129 16.31 12.39 -10.94
CA GLU A 129 15.70 11.65 -12.05
C GLU A 129 14.65 10.65 -11.55
N TRP A 130 14.51 10.51 -10.23
CA TRP A 130 13.51 9.66 -9.63
C TRP A 130 12.12 10.25 -9.87
N ARG A 131 11.36 9.56 -10.73
CA ARG A 131 9.98 9.87 -11.12
C ARG A 131 9.17 8.59 -10.97
N ALA A 132 7.87 8.66 -10.72
CA ALA A 132 7.04 7.47 -10.81
C ALA A 132 7.16 6.89 -12.22
N ILE A 133 7.23 5.57 -12.31
CA ILE A 133 7.15 4.88 -13.60
C ILE A 133 5.66 4.66 -13.85
N HIS A 134 5.11 5.36 -14.83
CA HIS A 134 3.72 5.18 -15.23
C HIS A 134 3.59 3.89 -16.03
N GLY A 135 2.94 2.87 -15.47
CA GLY A 135 2.47 1.73 -16.23
C GLY A 135 1.25 2.09 -17.10
N ALA A 136 0.82 1.15 -17.94
CA ALA A 136 -0.48 1.22 -18.61
C ALA A 136 -1.67 1.03 -17.63
N SER A 137 -1.48 1.26 -16.33
CA SER A 137 -2.45 1.01 -15.25
C SER A 137 -2.68 2.21 -14.31
N GLY A 138 -1.99 3.34 -14.48
CA GLY A 138 -2.31 4.55 -13.72
C GLY A 138 -1.75 5.85 -14.30
N ILE A 139 -2.56 6.91 -14.28
CA ILE A 139 -2.08 8.28 -14.26
C ILE A 139 -1.38 8.47 -12.91
N ALA A 140 -0.20 9.11 -12.85
CA ALA A 140 0.39 9.54 -11.58
C ALA A 140 0.96 10.94 -11.71
N THR A 141 0.63 11.83 -10.77
CA THR A 141 1.33 13.12 -10.65
C THR A 141 2.55 12.90 -9.77
N THR A 142 3.74 12.85 -10.35
CA THR A 142 4.98 12.87 -9.55
C THR A 142 5.44 14.30 -9.32
N PHE A 143 5.52 14.71 -8.06
CA PHE A 143 6.41 15.80 -7.64
C PHE A 143 7.29 15.31 -6.51
N GLY A 144 8.58 15.65 -6.59
CA GLY A 144 9.55 15.40 -5.54
C GLY A 144 9.54 16.55 -4.54
N LEU A 145 9.22 16.27 -3.29
CA LEU A 145 9.50 17.19 -2.19
C LEU A 145 10.89 16.89 -1.65
N THR A 146 11.76 17.90 -1.59
CA THR A 146 13.10 17.78 -1.01
C THR A 146 13.22 18.66 0.22
N GLY A 147 13.65 18.09 1.35
CA GLY A 147 13.88 18.85 2.58
C GLY A 147 12.80 18.70 3.64
N SER A 148 11.70 18.03 3.32
CA SER A 148 10.77 17.50 4.31
C SER A 148 11.46 16.40 5.13
N VAL A 149 11.46 16.52 6.46
CA VAL A 149 12.17 15.59 7.37
C VAL A 149 11.24 14.71 8.20
N THR A 150 9.93 14.87 8.02
CA THR A 150 8.89 14.04 8.64
C THR A 150 7.80 13.70 7.64
N GLU A 151 7.08 12.60 7.88
CA GLU A 151 5.93 12.21 7.05
C GLU A 151 4.83 13.30 7.05
N ASP A 152 4.51 13.88 8.21
CA ASP A 152 3.45 14.89 8.34
C ASP A 152 3.76 16.16 7.54
N GLN A 153 5.02 16.62 7.60
CA GLN A 153 5.46 17.76 6.82
C GLN A 153 5.34 17.49 5.31
N ALA A 154 5.82 16.31 4.87
CA ALA A 154 5.77 15.94 3.46
C ALA A 154 4.33 15.82 2.95
N VAL A 155 3.42 15.26 3.75
CA VAL A 155 1.99 15.15 3.39
C VAL A 155 1.32 16.52 3.32
N ALA A 156 1.60 17.42 4.27
CA ALA A 156 1.06 18.78 4.23
C ALA A 156 1.52 19.56 2.99
N GLU A 157 2.83 19.55 2.70
CA GLU A 157 3.40 20.17 1.51
C GLU A 157 2.85 19.55 0.21
N ALA A 158 2.60 18.24 0.20
CA ALA A 158 1.97 17.57 -0.92
C ALA A 158 0.53 18.04 -1.14
N MET A 159 -0.28 18.06 -0.09
CA MET A 159 -1.67 18.52 -0.16
C MET A 159 -1.77 19.97 -0.64
N ASP A 160 -0.92 20.87 -0.14
CA ASP A 160 -0.90 22.27 -0.59
C ASP A 160 -0.64 22.38 -2.11
N ASN A 161 0.27 21.55 -2.64
CA ASN A 161 0.54 21.49 -4.08
C ASN A 161 -0.64 20.93 -4.89
N PHE A 162 -1.28 19.85 -4.43
CA PHE A 162 -2.46 19.28 -5.10
C PHE A 162 -3.64 20.26 -5.09
N ILE A 163 -3.90 20.92 -3.95
CA ILE A 163 -5.00 21.89 -3.79
C ILE A 163 -4.75 23.15 -4.63
N SER A 164 -3.50 23.62 -4.72
CA SER A 164 -3.18 24.85 -5.45
C SER A 164 -3.19 24.68 -6.97
N SER A 165 -3.09 23.46 -7.47
CA SER A 165 -3.13 23.15 -8.90
C SER A 165 -4.57 22.87 -9.34
N LEU A 166 -5.11 23.68 -10.28
CA LEU A 166 -6.51 23.58 -10.70
C LEU A 166 -6.92 22.16 -11.13
N GLY A 167 -6.20 21.55 -12.07
CA GLY A 167 -6.55 20.21 -12.57
C GLY A 167 -6.37 19.11 -11.53
N HIS A 168 -5.39 19.24 -10.62
CA HIS A 168 -5.23 18.29 -9.53
C HIS A 168 -6.34 18.44 -8.49
N ASN A 169 -6.75 19.67 -8.17
CA ASN A 169 -7.83 19.94 -7.25
C ASN A 169 -9.17 19.43 -7.79
N GLU A 170 -9.45 19.65 -9.08
CA GLU A 170 -10.61 19.09 -9.77
C GLU A 170 -10.66 17.56 -9.63
N ASN A 171 -9.54 16.87 -9.90
CA ASN A 171 -9.45 15.42 -9.72
C ASN A 171 -9.64 14.98 -8.25
N LEU A 172 -9.11 15.74 -7.28
CA LEU A 172 -9.32 15.45 -5.86
C LEU A 172 -10.79 15.58 -5.43
N LEU A 173 -11.60 16.36 -6.15
CA LEU A 173 -13.01 16.63 -5.83
C LEU A 173 -13.99 15.89 -6.74
N GLU A 174 -13.51 15.05 -7.65
CA GLU A 174 -14.38 14.29 -8.54
C GLU A 174 -15.31 13.35 -7.75
N THR A 175 -16.54 13.25 -8.23
CA THR A 175 -17.68 12.56 -7.61
C THR A 175 -18.28 11.48 -8.50
N ASP A 176 -17.92 11.42 -9.78
CA ASP A 176 -18.28 10.32 -10.66
C ASP A 176 -17.77 9.01 -10.05
N THR A 177 -18.68 8.07 -9.82
CA THR A 177 -18.35 6.78 -9.20
C THR A 177 -17.43 5.93 -10.06
N ASP A 178 -17.46 6.11 -11.38
CA ASP A 178 -16.61 5.39 -12.33
C ASP A 178 -15.20 6.01 -12.38
N PHE A 179 -15.08 7.33 -12.18
CA PHE A 179 -13.79 7.99 -11.99
C PHE A 179 -13.22 7.70 -10.59
N ALA A 180 -14.09 7.68 -9.59
CA ALA A 180 -13.76 7.47 -8.19
C ALA A 180 -13.34 6.01 -7.91
N SER A 181 -13.81 5.03 -8.68
CA SER A 181 -13.40 3.63 -8.52
C SER A 181 -11.92 3.39 -8.78
N ASP A 182 -11.28 4.26 -9.57
CA ASP A 182 -9.84 4.21 -9.86
C ASP A 182 -9.03 5.17 -9.00
N PHE A 183 -9.68 5.94 -8.13
CA PHE A 183 -9.03 6.87 -7.23
C PHE A 183 -8.24 6.14 -6.16
N GLY A 184 -6.95 6.43 -6.11
CA GLY A 184 -6.08 5.84 -5.12
C GLY A 184 -4.73 6.51 -5.09
N GLY A 185 -3.81 5.94 -4.32
CA GLY A 185 -2.45 6.44 -4.28
C GLY A 185 -1.52 5.71 -3.34
N GLY A 186 -0.23 5.81 -3.65
CA GLY A 186 0.85 5.26 -2.86
C GLY A 186 1.98 6.27 -2.75
N VAL A 187 2.64 6.32 -1.60
CA VAL A 187 3.74 7.25 -1.35
C VAL A 187 5.04 6.47 -1.22
N TYR A 188 6.06 6.96 -1.90
CA TYR A 188 7.42 6.43 -1.84
C TYR A 188 8.34 7.46 -1.24
N VAL A 189 9.34 6.97 -0.54
CA VAL A 189 10.40 7.79 0.02
C VAL A 189 11.76 7.23 -0.39
N MET A 190 12.67 8.14 -0.72
CA MET A 190 14.08 7.82 -0.89
C MET A 190 14.92 8.77 -0.06
N LYS A 191 15.79 8.19 0.77
CA LYS A 191 16.81 8.91 1.52
C LYS A 191 18.09 9.01 0.69
N THR A 192 18.70 10.19 0.61
CA THR A 192 20.06 10.33 0.09
C THR A 192 20.79 11.47 0.80
N THR A 193 22.12 11.49 0.71
CA THR A 193 22.99 12.51 1.27
C THR A 193 23.56 13.35 0.13
N VAL A 194 23.33 14.67 0.18
CA VAL A 194 23.85 15.65 -0.78
C VAL A 194 24.65 16.68 -0.01
N ASN A 195 25.94 16.83 -0.34
CA ASN A 195 26.85 17.76 0.34
C ASN A 195 26.85 17.63 1.88
N GLY A 196 26.73 16.40 2.39
CA GLY A 196 26.70 16.11 3.84
C GLY A 196 25.35 16.34 4.52
N SER A 197 24.32 16.78 3.78
CA SER A 197 22.95 16.93 4.28
C SER A 197 22.09 15.75 3.84
N VAL A 198 21.33 15.17 4.77
CA VAL A 198 20.33 14.15 4.45
C VAL A 198 19.14 14.84 3.81
N ILE A 199 18.71 14.33 2.66
CA ILE A 199 17.50 14.72 1.96
C ILE A 199 16.60 13.51 1.80
N TYR A 200 15.30 13.74 1.97
CA TYR A 200 14.26 12.80 1.60
C TYR A 200 13.59 13.33 0.35
N SER A 201 13.47 12.47 -0.65
CA SER A 201 12.60 12.70 -1.80
C SER A 201 11.35 11.87 -1.59
N PHE A 202 10.19 12.44 -1.87
CA PHE A 202 8.91 11.75 -1.79
C PHE A 202 8.25 11.72 -3.16
N VAL A 203 7.69 10.58 -3.54
CA VAL A 203 6.92 10.42 -4.77
C VAL A 203 5.53 9.99 -4.39
N PHE A 204 4.57 10.86 -4.66
CA PHE A 204 3.15 10.59 -4.50
C PHE A 204 2.64 10.03 -5.82
N ASN A 205 2.14 8.81 -5.82
CA ASN A 205 1.40 8.25 -6.93
C ASN A 205 -0.07 8.44 -6.58
N GLY A 206 -0.83 9.09 -7.45
CA GLY A 206 -2.28 9.15 -7.34
C GLY A 206 -2.85 8.54 -8.59
N THR A 207 -3.57 7.40 -8.50
CA THR A 207 -4.27 6.83 -9.64
C THR A 207 -5.53 7.65 -9.86
N PHE A 208 -5.64 8.27 -11.04
CA PHE A 208 -6.82 8.99 -11.49
C PHE A 208 -7.29 8.31 -12.77
N GLY A 209 -8.61 8.18 -12.94
CA GLY A 209 -9.24 7.35 -13.98
C GLY A 209 -8.68 7.51 -15.40
N TRP A 210 -8.90 6.48 -16.22
CA TRP A 210 -8.50 6.39 -17.63
C TRP A 210 -9.24 7.34 -18.56
#